data_AF-A0A3M0Z2F8-F1
#
_entry.id   AF-A0A3M0Z2F8-F1
#
_cell.length_a   1.000
_cell.length_b   1.000
_cell.length_c   1.000
_cell.angle_alpha   90.00
_cell.angle_beta   90.00
_cell.angle_gamma   90.00
#
_symmetry.space_group_name_H-M   'P 1'
#
loop_
_entity.id
_entity.type
_entity.pdbx_description
1 polymer ?
#
loop_
_entity_poly.entity_id
_entity_poly.type
_entity_poly.pdbx_seq_one_letter_code
_entity_poly.pdbx_strand_id
1 'polypeptide(L)'
;MLPYRARPPRAPAASPAQGPGPGAAARTAPGSAHRVANLITLARLLLLFVLVLMVYRAPPAWQLLDMPLLVLIIALDGLDGWVARRRGEASVFGSVFDIAADRVVENVLWIVLADLDLVPVWVALVFVVRGLLVDAIRCHGAGHGQTPFGMLRSPWGRVLVAGRFIRGLYGAVKAVAFGWILLLQPWPRLFPAFWERWAGLLEGVTQALVLLAVALCLLRALPVVAEFAATELARDRRGDARP
;
A
#
# COMPACT_ATOMS: atom_id res chain seq x y z
N MET A 1 -29.14 9.18 -76.99
CA MET A 1 -30.51 9.54 -76.52
C MET A 1 -31.08 8.36 -75.74
N LEU A 2 -31.21 8.50 -74.41
CA LEU A 2 -32.47 8.28 -73.67
C LEU A 2 -32.18 8.40 -72.15
N PRO A 3 -33.06 9.06 -71.39
CA PRO A 3 -32.78 9.57 -70.05
C PRO A 3 -33.17 8.61 -68.91
N TYR A 4 -32.60 8.93 -67.75
CA TYR A 4 -33.00 8.61 -66.38
C TYR A 4 -34.48 8.19 -66.19
N ARG A 5 -34.70 6.98 -65.67
CA ARG A 5 -35.97 6.54 -65.06
C ARG A 5 -35.79 6.33 -63.57
N ALA A 6 -36.48 7.15 -62.78
CA ALA A 6 -36.57 7.06 -61.34
C ALA A 6 -37.24 5.74 -60.89
N ARG A 7 -36.74 5.14 -59.81
CA ARG A 7 -37.36 3.99 -59.11
C ARG A 7 -38.21 4.51 -57.94
N PRO A 8 -39.45 4.00 -57.73
CA PRO A 8 -40.31 4.43 -56.64
C PRO A 8 -39.82 3.92 -55.25
N PRO A 9 -40.26 4.54 -54.14
CA PRO A 9 -39.78 4.24 -52.79
C PRO A 9 -40.25 2.87 -52.30
N ARG A 10 -39.35 2.10 -51.67
CA ARG A 10 -39.71 0.86 -50.97
C ARG A 10 -40.26 1.17 -49.57
N ALA A 11 -41.43 0.61 -49.28
CA ALA A 11 -42.08 0.63 -47.98
C ALA A 11 -41.21 -0.05 -46.88
N PRO A 12 -41.37 0.34 -45.59
CA PRO A 12 -40.59 -0.22 -44.49
C PRO A 12 -41.00 -1.68 -44.21
N ALA A 13 -40.03 -2.58 -44.22
CA ALA A 13 -40.26 -3.98 -43.85
C ALA A 13 -40.43 -4.10 -42.32
N ALA A 14 -41.56 -4.66 -41.91
CA ALA A 14 -41.90 -4.98 -40.53
C ALA A 14 -40.93 -6.03 -39.94
N SER A 15 -40.64 -5.85 -38.65
CA SER A 15 -39.77 -6.69 -37.83
C SER A 15 -40.44 -8.04 -37.49
N PRO A 16 -39.77 -9.20 -37.67
CA PRO A 16 -40.27 -10.45 -37.10
C PRO A 16 -39.73 -10.67 -35.68
N ALA A 17 -40.69 -10.99 -34.81
CA ALA A 17 -40.58 -11.38 -33.41
C ALA A 17 -39.37 -12.27 -33.07
N GLN A 18 -38.66 -11.89 -32.01
CA GLN A 18 -37.72 -12.75 -31.30
C GLN A 18 -38.49 -13.74 -30.42
N GLY A 19 -38.43 -15.03 -30.76
CA GLY A 19 -38.80 -16.11 -29.85
C GLY A 19 -37.71 -16.34 -28.78
N PRO A 20 -38.06 -16.93 -27.62
CA PRO A 20 -37.11 -17.11 -26.52
C PRO A 20 -36.16 -18.28 -26.83
N GLY A 21 -34.88 -17.98 -27.01
CA GLY A 21 -33.83 -18.98 -27.19
C GLY A 21 -33.52 -19.74 -25.89
N PRO A 22 -33.43 -21.09 -25.92
CA PRO A 22 -33.03 -21.89 -24.78
C PRO A 22 -31.52 -21.85 -24.65
N GLY A 23 -31.04 -21.12 -23.66
CA GLY A 23 -29.62 -20.92 -23.44
C GLY A 23 -29.41 -20.09 -22.21
N ALA A 24 -29.91 -20.57 -21.08
CA ALA A 24 -29.48 -20.13 -19.76
C ALA A 24 -27.98 -20.42 -19.64
N ALA A 25 -27.17 -19.53 -20.22
CA ALA A 25 -25.78 -19.39 -19.90
C ALA A 25 -25.75 -19.24 -18.37
N ALA A 26 -25.21 -20.27 -17.72
CA ALA A 26 -24.91 -20.26 -16.31
C ALA A 26 -24.10 -18.98 -16.05
N ARG A 27 -24.79 -17.96 -15.52
CA ARG A 27 -24.17 -16.81 -14.88
C ARG A 27 -23.43 -17.37 -13.68
N THR A 28 -22.17 -17.76 -13.87
CA THR A 28 -21.26 -18.00 -12.76
C THR A 28 -21.22 -16.69 -11.98
N ALA A 29 -21.82 -16.71 -10.79
CA ALA A 29 -21.94 -15.53 -9.95
C ALA A 29 -20.54 -14.92 -9.72
N PRO A 30 -20.27 -13.66 -10.11
CA PRO A 30 -19.04 -12.97 -9.77
C PRO A 30 -19.15 -12.50 -8.32
N GLY A 31 -19.06 -13.44 -7.38
CA GLY A 31 -19.56 -13.18 -6.03
C GLY A 31 -18.73 -13.73 -4.88
N SER A 32 -18.05 -14.87 -4.98
CA SER A 32 -17.48 -15.54 -3.79
C SER A 32 -16.03 -15.17 -3.52
N ALA A 33 -15.26 -14.83 -4.55
CA ALA A 33 -13.82 -14.95 -4.46
C ALA A 33 -13.10 -13.58 -4.30
N HIS A 34 -13.71 -12.49 -4.77
CA HIS A 34 -13.41 -11.12 -4.29
C HIS A 34 -13.58 -10.98 -2.76
N ARG A 35 -14.48 -11.76 -2.14
CA ARG A 35 -14.65 -11.75 -0.68
C ARG A 35 -13.44 -12.33 0.04
N VAL A 36 -12.72 -13.28 -0.56
CA VAL A 36 -11.60 -13.98 0.11
C VAL A 36 -10.41 -13.03 0.27
N ALA A 37 -10.00 -12.33 -0.80
CA ALA A 37 -8.91 -11.35 -0.71
C ALA A 37 -9.24 -10.24 0.30
N ASN A 38 -10.44 -9.65 0.20
CA ASN A 38 -10.88 -8.61 1.14
C ASN A 38 -10.99 -9.12 2.58
N LEU A 39 -11.38 -10.39 2.78
CA LEU A 39 -11.43 -11.01 4.11
C LEU A 39 -10.03 -11.21 4.68
N ILE A 40 -9.03 -11.56 3.86
CA ILE A 40 -7.64 -11.64 4.31
C ILE A 40 -7.14 -10.26 4.73
N THR A 41 -7.37 -9.22 3.93
CA THR A 41 -6.99 -7.84 4.29
C THR A 41 -7.72 -7.36 5.55
N LEU A 42 -9.00 -7.71 5.72
CA LEU A 42 -9.74 -7.41 6.95
C LEU A 42 -9.18 -8.17 8.17
N ALA A 43 -8.86 -9.46 8.01
CA ALA A 43 -8.23 -10.26 9.04
C ALA A 43 -6.86 -9.69 9.43
N ARG A 44 -6.08 -9.18 8.46
CA ARG A 44 -4.81 -8.47 8.69
C ARG A 44 -5.00 -7.27 9.61
N LEU A 45 -6.01 -6.44 9.36
CA LEU A 45 -6.33 -5.29 10.21
C LEU A 45 -6.81 -5.72 11.61
N LEU A 46 -7.62 -6.77 11.72
CA LEU A 46 -8.02 -7.30 13.02
C LEU A 46 -6.82 -7.82 13.82
N LEU A 47 -5.91 -8.55 13.18
CA LEU A 47 -4.67 -9.03 13.80
C LEU A 47 -3.76 -7.87 14.21
N LEU A 48 -3.72 -6.77 13.44
CA LEU A 48 -3.03 -5.54 13.85
C LEU A 48 -3.61 -5.00 15.16
N PHE A 49 -4.93 -4.93 15.33
CA PHE A 49 -5.53 -4.48 16.59
C PHE A 49 -5.21 -5.43 17.76
N VAL A 50 -5.19 -6.74 17.50
CA VAL A 50 -4.76 -7.73 18.51
C VAL A 50 -3.30 -7.49 18.90
N LEU A 51 -2.41 -7.28 17.92
CA LEU A 51 -1.00 -6.96 18.16
C LEU A 51 -0.86 -5.70 19.01
N VAL A 52 -1.57 -4.63 18.66
CA VAL A 52 -1.56 -3.37 19.45
C VAL A 52 -2.02 -3.63 20.88
N LEU A 53 -3.12 -4.39 21.07
CA LEU A 53 -3.59 -4.72 22.42
C LEU A 53 -2.56 -5.52 23.21
N MET A 54 -1.88 -6.47 22.58
CA MET A 54 -0.84 -7.28 23.23
C MET A 54 0.36 -6.41 23.64
N VAL A 55 0.84 -5.59 22.72
CA VAL A 55 1.95 -4.66 22.93
C VAL A 55 1.72 -3.74 24.14
N TYR A 56 0.50 -3.24 24.35
CA TYR A 56 0.19 -2.37 25.49
C TYR A 56 -0.17 -3.11 26.78
N ARG A 57 -0.88 -4.24 26.70
CA ARG A 57 -1.60 -4.81 27.86
C ARG A 57 -1.17 -6.22 28.24
N ALA A 58 -0.51 -6.96 27.34
CA ALA A 58 -0.14 -8.33 27.63
C ALA A 58 1.01 -8.39 28.65
N PRO A 59 1.06 -9.43 29.50
CA PRO A 59 2.22 -9.67 30.35
C PRO A 59 3.49 -9.87 29.51
N PRO A 60 4.69 -9.54 30.03
CA PRO A 60 5.94 -9.59 29.25
C PRO A 60 6.21 -10.94 28.55
N ALA A 61 5.83 -12.05 29.17
CA ALA A 61 5.97 -13.38 28.57
C ALA A 61 5.12 -13.56 27.30
N TRP A 62 3.94 -12.96 27.26
CA TRP A 62 3.04 -13.00 26.10
C TRP A 62 3.46 -12.03 24.99
N GLN A 63 4.09 -10.91 25.35
CA GLN A 63 4.66 -9.95 24.39
C GLN A 63 5.77 -10.57 23.51
N LEU A 64 6.37 -11.69 23.92
CA LEU A 64 7.29 -12.45 23.06
C LEU A 64 6.61 -12.96 21.78
N LEU A 65 5.27 -13.06 21.76
CA LEU A 65 4.50 -13.44 20.58
C LEU A 65 4.22 -12.27 19.63
N ASP A 66 4.56 -11.03 19.99
CA ASP A 66 4.30 -9.85 19.16
C ASP A 66 5.07 -9.89 17.83
N MET A 67 6.34 -10.31 17.86
CA MET A 67 7.14 -10.48 16.64
C MET A 67 6.61 -11.62 15.73
N PRO A 68 6.33 -12.83 16.24
CA PRO A 68 5.65 -13.86 15.44
C PRO A 68 4.31 -13.42 14.86
N LEU A 69 3.50 -12.68 15.63
CA LEU A 69 2.22 -12.15 15.17
C LEU A 69 2.41 -11.11 14.07
N LEU A 70 3.41 -10.23 14.19
CA LEU A 70 3.78 -9.30 13.12
C LEU A 70 4.20 -10.06 11.83
N VAL A 71 5.00 -11.11 11.95
CA VAL A 71 5.39 -11.95 10.80
C VAL A 71 4.16 -12.55 10.13
N LEU A 72 3.18 -13.02 10.91
CA LEU A 72 1.90 -13.51 10.37
C LEU A 72 1.14 -12.41 9.62
N ILE A 73 1.04 -11.20 10.18
CA ILE A 73 0.38 -10.04 9.54
C ILE A 73 1.02 -9.73 8.18
N ILE A 74 2.36 -9.72 8.12
CA ILE A 74 3.12 -9.46 6.88
C ILE A 74 2.98 -10.63 5.89
N ALA A 75 2.91 -11.87 6.37
CA ALA A 75 2.73 -13.04 5.50
C ALA A 75 1.34 -13.05 4.84
N LEU A 76 0.30 -12.60 5.55
CA LEU A 76 -1.07 -12.52 5.02
C LEU A 76 -1.19 -11.52 3.85
N ASP A 77 -0.41 -10.43 3.88
CA ASP A 77 -0.28 -9.47 2.77
C ASP A 77 0.38 -10.07 1.51
N GLY A 78 1.37 -10.94 1.69
CA GLY A 78 1.92 -11.69 0.57
C GLY A 78 0.91 -12.67 -0.03
N LEU A 79 0.07 -13.25 0.83
CA LEU A 79 -0.88 -14.30 0.48
C LEU A 79 -2.10 -13.76 -0.27
N ASP A 80 -2.71 -12.66 0.16
CA ASP A 80 -3.89 -12.09 -0.53
C ASP A 80 -3.55 -11.67 -1.98
N GLY A 81 -2.38 -11.07 -2.20
CA GLY A 81 -1.89 -10.71 -3.52
C GLY A 81 -1.58 -11.93 -4.39
N TRP A 82 -1.10 -13.02 -3.81
CA TRP A 82 -0.90 -14.28 -4.55
C TRP A 82 -2.23 -14.95 -4.91
N VAL A 83 -3.19 -15.00 -3.99
CA VAL A 83 -4.52 -15.58 -4.21
C VAL A 83 -5.25 -14.78 -5.30
N ALA A 84 -5.26 -13.46 -5.22
CA ALA A 84 -5.91 -12.59 -6.20
C ALA A 84 -5.33 -12.76 -7.61
N ARG A 85 -3.99 -12.88 -7.74
CA ARG A 85 -3.33 -13.11 -9.04
C ARG A 85 -3.63 -14.49 -9.61
N ARG A 86 -3.63 -15.54 -8.79
CA ARG A 86 -3.90 -16.91 -9.26
C ARG A 86 -5.34 -17.12 -9.69
N ARG A 87 -6.27 -16.38 -9.12
CA ARG A 87 -7.70 -16.51 -9.42
C ARG A 87 -8.22 -15.52 -10.47
N GLY A 88 -7.40 -14.56 -10.89
CA GLY A 88 -7.81 -13.52 -11.86
C GLY A 88 -8.80 -12.50 -11.28
N GLU A 89 -8.80 -12.33 -9.95
CA GLU A 89 -9.84 -11.61 -9.20
C GLU A 89 -9.36 -10.24 -8.70
N ALA A 90 -8.56 -9.56 -9.51
CA ALA A 90 -8.12 -8.20 -9.21
C ALA A 90 -9.31 -7.23 -9.32
N SER A 91 -9.87 -6.83 -8.18
CA SER A 91 -10.88 -5.78 -8.12
C SER A 91 -10.25 -4.41 -7.82
N VAL A 92 -10.80 -3.35 -8.39
CA VAL A 92 -10.36 -1.97 -8.11
C VAL A 92 -10.51 -1.66 -6.62
N PHE A 93 -11.66 -2.00 -6.02
CA PHE A 93 -11.89 -1.82 -4.60
C PHE A 93 -10.85 -2.55 -3.73
N GLY A 94 -10.61 -3.84 -3.99
CA GLY A 94 -9.63 -4.62 -3.25
C GLY A 94 -8.22 -4.03 -3.33
N SER A 95 -7.81 -3.55 -4.52
CA SER A 95 -6.50 -2.90 -4.67
C SER A 95 -6.36 -1.59 -3.89
N VAL A 96 -7.42 -0.79 -3.81
CA VAL A 96 -7.42 0.44 -3.00
C VAL A 96 -7.45 0.12 -1.51
N PHE A 97 -8.25 -0.87 -1.11
CA PHE A 97 -8.35 -1.30 0.28
C PHE A 97 -7.03 -1.88 0.80
N ASP A 98 -6.33 -2.67 -0.02
CA ASP A 98 -5.03 -3.23 0.31
C ASP A 98 -3.96 -2.12 0.51
N ILE A 99 -3.89 -1.15 -0.41
CA ILE A 99 -3.00 0.02 -0.27
C ILE A 99 -3.32 0.81 1.01
N ALA A 100 -4.61 0.99 1.33
CA ALA A 100 -5.02 1.68 2.54
C ALA A 100 -4.64 0.88 3.80
N ALA A 101 -4.86 -0.43 3.80
CA ALA A 101 -4.51 -1.31 4.92
C ALA A 101 -2.99 -1.35 5.17
N ASP A 102 -2.17 -1.37 4.12
CA ASP A 102 -0.71 -1.25 4.24
C ASP A 102 -0.27 0.05 4.92
N ARG A 103 -0.92 1.16 4.55
CA ARG A 103 -0.67 2.46 5.18
C ARG A 103 -1.10 2.49 6.63
N VAL A 104 -2.22 1.88 6.96
CA VAL A 104 -2.71 1.77 8.33
C VAL A 104 -1.71 0.96 9.16
N VAL A 105 -1.28 -0.23 8.70
CA VAL A 105 -0.30 -1.06 9.40
C VAL A 105 1.01 -0.29 9.63
N GLU A 106 1.56 0.36 8.60
CA GLU A 106 2.81 1.14 8.72
C GLU A 106 2.67 2.28 9.74
N ASN A 107 1.61 3.08 9.64
CA ASN A 107 1.44 4.24 10.51
C ASN A 107 1.13 3.84 11.96
N VAL A 108 0.25 2.86 12.16
CA VAL A 108 -0.11 2.38 13.50
C VAL A 108 1.12 1.84 14.21
N LEU A 109 1.95 1.02 13.56
CA LEU A 109 3.16 0.49 14.18
C LEU A 109 4.13 1.60 14.59
N TRP A 110 4.43 2.56 13.72
CA TRP A 110 5.33 3.66 14.09
C TRP A 110 4.77 4.53 15.21
N ILE A 111 3.46 4.82 15.21
CA ILE A 111 2.82 5.63 16.25
C ILE A 111 2.85 4.89 17.59
N VAL A 112 2.51 3.59 17.60
CA VAL A 112 2.51 2.77 18.83
C VAL A 112 3.93 2.64 19.41
N LEU A 113 4.94 2.40 18.56
CA LEU A 113 6.31 2.33 19.03
C LEU A 113 6.83 3.68 19.54
N ALA A 114 6.34 4.79 18.98
CA ALA A 114 6.67 6.12 19.47
C ALA A 114 5.99 6.45 20.81
N ASP A 115 4.73 6.07 20.99
CA ASP A 115 3.98 6.25 22.24
C ASP A 115 4.59 5.45 23.40
N LEU A 116 5.16 4.28 23.10
CA LEU A 116 5.88 3.44 24.06
C LEU A 116 7.34 3.87 24.34
N ASP A 117 7.77 5.02 23.82
CA ASP A 117 9.15 5.52 23.91
C ASP A 117 10.22 4.56 23.36
N LEU A 118 9.83 3.57 22.53
CA LEU A 118 10.76 2.63 21.89
C LEU A 118 11.45 3.25 20.67
N VAL A 119 10.83 4.27 20.09
CA VAL A 119 11.33 5.03 18.95
C VAL A 119 11.02 6.51 19.16
N PRO A 120 11.90 7.45 18.78
CA PRO A 120 11.57 8.87 18.88
C PRO A 120 10.34 9.26 18.05
N VAL A 121 9.48 10.11 18.62
CA VAL A 121 8.22 10.58 17.97
C VAL A 121 8.42 11.17 16.58
N TRP A 122 9.56 11.81 16.33
CA TRP A 122 9.87 12.39 15.02
C TRP A 122 9.89 11.34 13.90
N VAL A 123 10.23 10.07 14.21
CA VAL A 123 10.23 8.98 13.23
C VAL A 123 8.82 8.73 12.73
N ALA A 124 7.85 8.58 13.63
CA ALA A 124 6.44 8.38 13.27
C ALA A 124 5.90 9.54 12.44
N LEU A 125 6.24 10.78 12.83
CA LEU A 125 5.87 11.98 12.06
C LEU A 125 6.44 11.96 10.64
N VAL A 126 7.70 11.54 10.46
CA VAL A 126 8.31 11.43 9.12
C VAL A 126 7.53 10.45 8.24
N PHE A 127 7.18 9.26 8.74
CA PHE A 127 6.43 8.28 7.95
C PHE A 127 5.02 8.75 7.60
N VAL A 128 4.30 9.34 8.56
CA VAL A 128 2.94 9.89 8.35
C VAL A 128 2.97 11.01 7.32
N VAL A 129 3.80 12.05 7.54
CA VAL A 129 3.90 13.22 6.66
C VAL A 129 4.32 12.81 5.25
N ARG A 130 5.34 11.96 5.14
CA ARG A 130 5.82 11.47 3.84
C ARG A 130 4.76 10.66 3.12
N GLY A 131 4.03 9.80 3.83
CA GLY A 131 2.93 9.01 3.27
C GLY A 131 1.87 9.91 2.66
N LEU A 132 1.33 10.83 3.47
CA LEU A 132 0.29 11.77 3.06
C LEU A 132 0.75 12.67 1.90
N LEU A 133 1.97 13.20 1.94
CA LEU A 133 2.51 14.05 0.87
C LEU A 133 2.61 13.31 -0.47
N VAL A 134 3.18 12.10 -0.46
CA VAL A 134 3.32 11.29 -1.69
C VAL A 134 1.96 10.89 -2.24
N ASP A 135 1.02 10.54 -1.37
CA ASP A 135 -0.32 10.12 -1.79
C ASP A 135 -1.12 11.32 -2.34
N ALA A 136 -1.00 12.52 -1.74
CA ALA A 136 -1.60 13.75 -2.25
C ALA A 136 -1.09 14.13 -3.64
N ILE A 137 0.23 14.09 -3.86
CA ILE A 137 0.85 14.35 -5.18
C ILE A 137 0.32 13.37 -6.23
N ARG A 138 0.19 12.08 -5.86
CA ARG A 138 -0.32 11.04 -6.77
C ARG A 138 -1.78 11.25 -7.13
N CYS A 139 -2.62 11.65 -6.17
CA CYS A 139 -4.02 11.97 -6.42
C CYS A 139 -4.15 13.19 -7.35
N HIS A 140 -3.33 14.23 -7.15
CA HIS A 140 -3.32 15.40 -8.03
C HIS A 140 -2.97 15.03 -9.49
N GLY A 141 -1.95 14.20 -9.69
CA GLY A 141 -1.57 13.74 -11.04
C GLY A 141 -2.63 12.86 -11.70
N ALA A 142 -3.29 11.99 -10.92
CA ALA A 142 -4.38 11.15 -11.42
C ALA A 142 -5.58 11.97 -11.92
N GLY A 143 -5.90 13.09 -11.25
CA GLY A 143 -6.93 14.03 -11.71
C GLY A 143 -6.65 14.67 -13.07
N HIS A 144 -5.38 14.69 -13.50
CA HIS A 144 -4.94 15.20 -14.80
C HIS A 144 -4.66 14.09 -15.83
N GLY A 145 -5.14 12.86 -15.59
CA GLY A 145 -4.96 11.72 -16.48
C GLY A 145 -3.55 11.12 -16.51
N GLN A 146 -2.67 11.51 -15.57
CA GLN A 146 -1.32 10.94 -15.46
C GLN A 146 -1.32 9.72 -14.54
N THR A 147 -0.65 8.64 -14.94
CA THR A 147 -0.50 7.45 -14.08
C THR A 147 0.45 7.75 -12.91
N PRO A 148 0.35 7.05 -11.75
CA PRO A 148 1.20 7.29 -10.59
C PRO A 148 2.70 7.21 -10.85
N PHE A 149 3.10 6.49 -11.91
CA PHE A 149 4.48 6.35 -12.37
C PHE A 149 4.79 7.16 -13.64
N GLY A 150 3.77 7.65 -14.34
CA GLY A 150 3.90 8.50 -15.53
C GLY A 150 4.35 9.93 -15.21
N MET A 151 4.16 10.35 -13.94
CA MET A 151 4.73 11.61 -13.43
C MET A 151 6.26 11.56 -13.33
N LEU A 152 6.86 10.36 -13.26
CA LEU A 152 8.31 10.21 -13.12
C LEU A 152 9.05 10.28 -14.45
N ARG A 153 9.59 11.47 -14.75
CA ARG A 153 10.34 11.76 -15.98
C ARG A 153 11.79 11.31 -15.91
N SER A 154 12.41 11.31 -14.73
CA SER A 154 13.80 10.88 -14.55
C SER A 154 13.93 9.35 -14.47
N PRO A 155 14.92 8.75 -15.16
CA PRO A 155 15.17 7.32 -15.07
C PRO A 155 15.60 6.88 -13.66
N TRP A 156 16.35 7.74 -12.95
CA TRP A 156 16.77 7.52 -11.57
C TRP A 156 15.60 7.49 -10.59
N GLY A 157 14.65 8.42 -10.70
CA GLY A 157 13.43 8.43 -9.88
C GLY A 157 12.60 7.18 -10.12
N ARG A 158 12.47 6.74 -11.38
CA ARG A 158 11.74 5.52 -11.72
C ARG A 158 12.37 4.26 -11.12
N VAL A 159 13.69 4.13 -11.15
CA VAL A 159 14.40 2.99 -10.55
C VAL A 159 14.24 2.96 -9.02
N LEU A 160 14.41 4.11 -8.36
CA LEU A 160 14.28 4.23 -6.90
C LEU A 160 12.85 4.01 -6.38
N VAL A 161 11.85 4.48 -7.13
CA VAL A 161 10.45 4.45 -6.69
C VAL A 161 9.72 3.20 -7.17
N ALA A 162 9.92 2.78 -8.42
CA ALA A 162 9.18 1.69 -9.07
C ALA A 162 9.94 0.34 -9.06
N GLY A 163 11.26 0.34 -8.87
CA GLY A 163 12.10 -0.85 -8.86
C GLY A 163 11.60 -1.90 -7.84
N ARG A 164 11.31 -3.12 -8.32
CA ARG A 164 10.81 -4.23 -7.48
C ARG A 164 11.77 -4.53 -6.32
N PHE A 165 13.07 -4.49 -6.60
CA PHE A 165 14.12 -4.73 -5.60
C PHE A 165 14.11 -3.69 -4.48
N ILE A 166 14.14 -2.40 -4.80
CA ILE A 166 14.14 -1.32 -3.79
C ILE A 166 12.85 -1.30 -2.96
N ARG A 167 11.71 -1.60 -3.58
CA ARG A 167 10.44 -1.74 -2.86
C ARG A 167 10.48 -2.88 -1.86
N GLY A 168 10.97 -4.05 -2.29
CA GLY A 168 11.16 -5.22 -1.43
C GLY A 168 12.14 -4.94 -0.29
N LEU A 169 13.29 -4.33 -0.59
CA LEU A 169 14.31 -3.96 0.39
C LEU A 169 13.75 -3.00 1.45
N TYR A 170 13.06 -1.94 1.05
CA TYR A 170 12.42 -1.01 1.98
C TYR A 170 11.38 -1.70 2.87
N GLY A 171 10.55 -2.58 2.30
CA GLY A 171 9.59 -3.38 3.06
C GLY A 171 10.29 -4.29 4.08
N ALA A 172 11.32 -4.99 3.65
CA ALA A 172 12.10 -5.90 4.49
C ALA A 172 12.81 -5.17 5.64
N VAL A 173 13.44 -4.02 5.38
CA VAL A 173 14.10 -3.22 6.43
C VAL A 173 13.11 -2.79 7.50
N LYS A 174 11.91 -2.33 7.13
CA LYS A 174 10.87 -1.99 8.11
C LYS A 174 10.38 -3.21 8.88
N ALA A 175 10.13 -4.34 8.19
CA ALA A 175 9.70 -5.57 8.84
C ALA A 175 10.73 -6.05 9.87
N VAL A 176 12.01 -5.99 9.53
CA VAL A 176 13.11 -6.29 10.44
C VAL A 176 13.15 -5.30 11.61
N ALA A 177 13.03 -4.00 11.35
CA ALA A 177 13.02 -2.99 12.41
C ALA A 177 11.86 -3.20 13.40
N PHE A 178 10.63 -3.37 12.90
CA PHE A 178 9.46 -3.62 13.74
C PHE A 178 9.58 -4.93 14.50
N GLY A 179 9.97 -6.02 13.82
CA GLY A 179 10.14 -7.33 14.45
C GLY A 179 11.23 -7.32 15.53
N TRP A 180 12.34 -6.62 15.27
CA TRP A 180 13.42 -6.44 16.23
C TRP A 180 12.97 -5.69 17.48
N ILE A 181 12.28 -4.56 17.31
CA ILE A 181 11.79 -3.75 18.43
C ILE A 181 10.76 -4.51 19.26
N LEU A 182 9.77 -5.13 18.62
CA LEU A 182 8.74 -5.92 19.31
C LEU A 182 9.33 -7.13 20.03
N LEU A 183 10.34 -7.78 19.46
CA LEU A 183 11.05 -8.87 20.12
C LEU A 183 11.74 -8.41 21.41
N LEU A 184 12.39 -7.25 21.37
CA LEU A 184 13.17 -6.72 22.49
C LEU A 184 12.33 -6.05 23.57
N GLN A 185 11.14 -5.52 23.23
CA GLN A 185 10.26 -4.80 24.16
C GLN A 185 10.08 -5.48 25.54
N PRO A 186 9.81 -6.80 25.65
CA PRO A 186 9.64 -7.44 26.95
C PRO A 186 10.96 -7.82 27.67
N TRP A 187 12.11 -7.77 26.99
CA TRP A 187 13.39 -8.27 27.51
C TRP A 187 13.88 -7.56 28.79
N PRO A 188 13.76 -6.23 28.94
CA PRO A 188 14.16 -5.56 30.19
C PRO A 188 13.44 -6.11 31.42
N ARG A 189 12.21 -6.61 31.25
CA ARG A 189 11.38 -7.16 32.34
C ARG A 189 11.61 -8.65 32.57
N LEU A 190 11.88 -9.40 31.50
CA LEU A 190 12.09 -10.85 31.57
C LEU A 190 13.52 -11.24 31.94
N PHE A 191 14.52 -10.51 31.43
CA PHE A 191 15.94 -10.84 31.55
C PHE A 191 16.76 -9.62 31.97
N PRO A 192 16.55 -9.06 33.18
CA PRO A 192 17.16 -7.80 33.60
C PRO A 192 18.70 -7.83 33.58
N ALA A 193 19.32 -8.90 34.09
CA ALA A 193 20.77 -9.04 34.11
C ALA A 193 21.41 -9.10 32.70
N PHE A 194 20.71 -9.69 31.74
CA PHE A 194 21.15 -9.70 30.34
C PHE A 194 21.00 -8.31 29.73
N TRP A 195 19.87 -7.65 29.99
CA TRP A 195 19.60 -6.30 29.50
C TRP A 195 20.65 -5.31 29.98
N GLU A 196 20.98 -5.28 31.28
CA GLU A 196 22.02 -4.40 31.82
C GLU A 196 23.39 -4.57 31.12
N ARG A 197 23.71 -5.78 30.66
CA ARG A 197 24.97 -6.06 29.96
C ARG A 197 24.97 -5.60 28.51
N TRP A 198 23.85 -5.74 27.80
CA TRP A 198 23.79 -5.64 26.33
C TRP A 198 22.90 -4.50 25.81
N ALA A 199 22.18 -3.79 26.69
CA ALA A 199 21.21 -2.75 26.31
C ALA A 199 21.80 -1.72 25.35
N GLY A 200 22.97 -1.16 25.64
CA GLY A 200 23.59 -0.15 24.76
C GLY A 200 23.87 -0.65 23.34
N LEU A 201 24.27 -1.92 23.18
CA LEU A 201 24.45 -2.51 21.85
C LEU A 201 23.11 -2.73 21.15
N LEU A 202 22.12 -3.28 21.86
CA LEU A 202 20.79 -3.57 21.31
C LEU A 202 20.05 -2.29 20.92
N GLU A 203 20.17 -1.24 21.72
CA GLU A 203 19.65 0.11 21.42
C GLU A 203 20.37 0.72 20.22
N GLY A 204 21.70 0.58 20.14
CA GLY A 204 22.47 1.03 18.97
C GLY A 204 22.03 0.34 17.67
N VAL A 205 21.80 -0.98 17.70
CA VAL A 205 21.25 -1.73 16.57
C VAL A 205 19.83 -1.26 16.22
N THR A 206 19.00 -1.03 17.24
CA THR A 206 17.63 -0.52 17.05
C THR A 206 17.64 0.84 16.36
N GLN A 207 18.46 1.78 16.83
CA GLN A 207 18.61 3.09 16.22
C GLN A 207 19.13 3.00 14.78
N ALA A 208 20.11 2.14 14.51
CA ALA A 208 20.63 1.93 13.16
C ALA A 208 19.54 1.42 12.20
N LEU A 209 18.72 0.45 12.62
CA LEU A 209 17.61 -0.09 11.83
C LEU A 209 16.53 0.98 11.56
N VAL A 210 16.17 1.75 12.58
CA VAL A 210 15.20 2.85 12.46
C VAL A 210 15.71 3.94 11.51
N LEU A 211 16.97 4.38 11.68
CA LEU A 211 17.59 5.39 10.82
C LEU A 211 17.71 4.90 9.38
N LEU A 212 18.05 3.63 9.16
CA LEU A 212 18.06 3.03 7.84
C LEU A 212 16.67 3.03 7.20
N ALA A 213 15.62 2.67 7.96
CA ALA A 213 14.24 2.70 7.50
C ALA A 213 13.81 4.12 7.11
N VAL A 214 14.15 5.13 7.93
CA VAL A 214 13.91 6.55 7.66
C VAL A 214 14.67 7.01 6.42
N ALA A 215 15.96 6.69 6.30
CA ALA A 215 16.80 7.09 5.17
C ALA A 215 16.22 6.54 3.85
N LEU A 216 15.86 5.25 3.81
CA LEU A 216 15.19 4.65 2.66
C LEU A 216 13.80 5.28 2.42
N CYS A 217 13.08 5.65 3.48
CA CYS A 217 11.79 6.30 3.38
C CYS A 217 11.89 7.65 2.66
N LEU A 218 12.87 8.47 3.04
CA LEU A 218 13.13 9.79 2.46
C LEU A 218 13.71 9.68 1.05
N LEU A 219 14.66 8.76 0.84
CA LEU A 219 15.28 8.51 -0.47
C LEU A 219 14.23 8.16 -1.54
N ARG A 220 13.18 7.42 -1.16
CA ARG A 220 12.09 7.07 -2.08
C ARG A 220 11.06 8.18 -2.28
N ALA A 221 10.95 9.12 -1.35
CA ALA A 221 10.04 10.26 -1.47
C ALA A 221 10.63 11.39 -2.33
N LEU A 222 11.95 11.58 -2.26
CA LEU A 222 12.66 12.68 -2.91
C LEU A 222 12.35 12.81 -4.41
N PRO A 223 12.36 11.74 -5.24
CA PRO A 223 12.09 11.88 -6.67
C PRO A 223 10.67 12.34 -6.96
N VAL A 224 9.69 11.85 -6.18
CA VAL A 224 8.27 12.20 -6.37
C VAL A 224 8.04 13.68 -6.12
N VAL A 225 8.58 14.21 -5.02
CA VAL A 225 8.42 15.62 -4.65
C VAL A 225 9.20 16.53 -5.61
N ALA A 226 10.44 16.16 -5.94
CA ALA A 226 11.29 16.96 -6.82
C ALA A 226 10.70 17.10 -8.23
N GLU A 227 10.17 16.03 -8.81
CA GLU A 227 9.58 16.06 -10.15
C GLU A 227 8.23 16.78 -10.18
N PHE A 228 7.43 16.64 -9.12
CA PHE A 228 6.20 17.43 -8.95
C PHE A 228 6.53 18.93 -8.90
N ALA A 229 7.46 19.34 -8.05
CA ALA A 229 7.90 20.73 -7.94
C ALA A 229 8.45 21.28 -9.26
N ALA A 230 9.27 20.49 -9.96
CA ALA A 230 9.82 20.87 -11.27
C ALA A 230 8.73 21.05 -12.34
N THR A 231 7.67 20.24 -12.29
CA THR A 231 6.55 20.32 -13.25
C THR A 231 5.71 21.56 -12.99
N GLU A 232 5.40 21.87 -11.73
CA GLU A 232 4.65 23.08 -11.36
C GLU A 232 5.46 24.35 -11.66
N LEU A 233 6.75 24.39 -11.34
CA LEU A 233 7.64 25.49 -11.72
C LEU A 233 7.67 25.73 -13.25
N ALA A 234 7.59 24.66 -14.04
CA ALA A 234 7.55 24.75 -15.49
C ALA A 234 6.19 25.23 -16.02
N ARG A 235 5.08 24.94 -15.33
CA ARG A 235 3.73 25.45 -15.64
C ARG A 235 3.61 26.93 -15.33
N ASP A 236 4.08 27.37 -14.16
CA ASP A 236 4.10 28.78 -13.77
C ASP A 236 4.89 29.63 -14.77
N ARG A 237 6.06 29.14 -15.21
CA ARG A 237 6.88 29.82 -16.23
C ARG A 237 6.20 29.92 -17.61
N ARG A 238 5.24 29.04 -17.92
CA ARG A 238 4.48 29.07 -19.19
C ARG A 238 3.25 29.96 -19.12
N GLY A 239 2.94 30.55 -17.96
CA GLY A 239 1.80 31.45 -17.80
C GLY A 239 0.43 30.75 -17.85
N ASP A 240 0.40 29.43 -17.74
CA ASP A 240 -0.81 28.60 -17.90
C ASP A 240 -1.65 28.49 -16.60
N ALA A 241 -1.42 29.39 -15.64
CA ALA A 241 -2.17 29.44 -14.40
C ALA A 241 -3.59 29.97 -14.67
N ARG A 242 -4.56 29.07 -14.89
CA ARG A 242 -5.97 29.37 -14.67
C ARG A 242 -6.65 28.22 -13.89
N PRO A 243 -7.58 28.59 -13.00
CA PRO A 243 -7.93 27.84 -11.78
C PRO A 243 -8.64 26.51 -12.03
#